data_AF-A4IR68-F1
#
_entry.id   AF-A4IR68-F1
#
_cell.length_a   1.000
_cell.length_b   1.000
_cell.length_c   1.000
_cell.angle_alpha   90.00
_cell.angle_beta   90.00
_cell.angle_gamma   90.00
#
_symmetry.space_group_name_H-M   'P 1'
#
loop_
_entity.id
_entity.type
_entity.pdbx_description
1 polymer ?
#
loop_
_entity_poly.entity_id
_entity_poly.type
_entity_poly.pdbx_seq_one_letter_code
_entity_poly.pdbx_strand_id
1 'polypeptide(L)'
;MPLHVLFPLMNWWMRAGKFATLALKGGKTMFNISLDLIEDKVEFFEADDLQTLEKKINEQIEHNKALLLSVHHVSHQMHVMENGKRFYSAVVHFKAKK
;
A
#
# COMPACT_ATOMS: atom_id res chain seq x y z
N MET A 1 -51.09 10.05 -49.02
CA MET A 1 -51.27 9.96 -47.56
C MET A 1 -50.76 11.27 -46.94
N PRO A 2 -51.55 11.98 -46.12
CA PRO A 2 -51.21 13.35 -45.74
C PRO A 2 -50.10 13.37 -44.67
N LEU A 3 -49.14 14.28 -44.83
CA LEU A 3 -47.96 14.47 -43.97
C LEU A 3 -48.29 14.82 -42.49
N HIS A 4 -49.56 15.04 -42.16
CA HIS A 4 -50.01 15.53 -40.85
C HIS A 4 -50.03 14.47 -39.74
N VAL A 5 -49.82 13.19 -40.07
CA VAL A 5 -49.82 12.07 -39.10
C VAL A 5 -48.41 11.63 -38.69
N LEU A 6 -47.36 12.09 -39.39
CA LEU A 6 -45.97 11.68 -39.15
C LEU A 6 -45.27 12.50 -38.04
N PHE A 7 -45.73 13.72 -37.81
CA PHE A 7 -45.16 14.64 -36.81
C PHE A 7 -45.26 14.16 -35.35
N PRO A 8 -46.38 13.60 -34.86
CA PRO A 8 -46.48 13.16 -33.46
C PRO A 8 -45.66 11.88 -33.16
N LEU A 9 -45.50 10.98 -34.14
CA LEU A 9 -44.68 9.76 -34.01
C LEU A 9 -43.18 10.08 -33.90
N MET A 10 -42.72 11.09 -34.64
CA MET A 10 -41.33 11.55 -34.61
C MET A 10 -40.98 12.22 -33.27
N ASN A 11 -41.92 12.96 -32.68
CA ASN A 11 -41.77 13.54 -31.34
C ASN A 11 -41.79 12.48 -30.23
N TRP A 12 -42.53 11.38 -30.40
CA TRP A 12 -42.58 10.28 -29.45
C TRP A 12 -41.27 9.46 -29.45
N TRP A 13 -40.70 9.23 -30.63
CA TRP A 13 -39.40 8.56 -30.78
C TRP A 13 -38.22 9.40 -30.25
N MET A 14 -38.22 10.73 -30.49
CA MET A 14 -37.21 11.64 -29.92
C MET A 14 -37.29 11.77 -28.39
N ARG A 15 -38.49 11.72 -27.80
CA ARG A 15 -38.65 11.71 -26.34
C ARG A 15 -38.17 10.40 -25.73
N ALA A 16 -38.43 9.26 -26.35
CA ALA A 16 -37.93 7.96 -25.91
C ALA A 16 -36.39 7.87 -25.95
N GLY A 17 -35.75 8.44 -26.99
CA GLY A 17 -34.29 8.44 -27.12
C GLY A 17 -33.54 9.22 -26.03
N LYS A 18 -34.13 10.31 -25.50
CA LYS A 18 -33.55 11.09 -24.39
C LYS A 18 -33.60 10.37 -23.04
N PHE A 19 -34.52 9.43 -22.83
CA PHE A 19 -34.55 8.61 -21.61
C PHE A 19 -33.49 7.50 -21.64
N ALA A 20 -33.17 6.96 -22.83
CA ALA A 20 -32.15 5.93 -22.98
C ALA A 20 -30.72 6.43 -22.69
N THR A 21 -30.46 7.73 -22.90
CA THR A 21 -29.13 8.32 -22.65
C THR A 21 -28.86 8.61 -21.17
N LEU A 22 -29.90 8.64 -20.31
CA LEU A 22 -29.75 8.90 -18.88
C LEU A 22 -29.45 7.63 -18.06
N ALA A 23 -29.77 6.44 -18.58
CA ALA A 23 -29.54 5.15 -17.92
C ALA A 23 -28.09 4.63 -18.04
N LEU A 24 -27.24 5.26 -18.84
CA LEU A 24 -25.83 4.86 -19.03
C LEU A 24 -24.82 5.69 -18.20
N LYS A 25 -25.30 6.55 -17.30
CA LYS A 25 -24.48 7.24 -16.29
C LYS A 25 -24.46 6.49 -14.96
N GLY A 26 -24.47 5.16 -15.02
CA GLY A 26 -24.06 4.32 -13.89
C GLY A 26 -22.61 4.64 -13.57
N GLY A 27 -22.41 5.45 -12.52
CA GLY A 27 -21.10 5.87 -12.05
C GLY A 27 -20.18 4.67 -11.92
N LYS A 28 -19.17 4.60 -12.77
CA LYS A 28 -17.95 3.85 -12.48
C LYS A 28 -17.29 4.57 -11.31
N THR A 29 -17.68 4.21 -10.09
CA THR A 29 -16.80 4.42 -8.94
C THR A 29 -15.60 3.51 -9.19
N MET A 30 -14.61 4.06 -9.89
CA MET A 30 -13.30 3.45 -10.03
C MET A 30 -12.69 3.48 -8.63
N PHE A 31 -12.83 2.36 -7.91
CA PHE A 31 -12.11 2.15 -6.66
C PHE A 31 -10.61 2.16 -7.01
N ASN A 32 -9.98 3.31 -6.85
CA ASN A 32 -8.55 3.45 -7.05
C ASN A 32 -7.87 2.94 -5.77
N ILE A 33 -7.50 1.65 -5.77
CA ILE A 33 -6.65 1.10 -4.70
C ILE A 33 -5.25 1.67 -4.93
N SER A 34 -4.95 2.73 -4.20
CA SER A 34 -3.62 3.34 -4.18
C SER A 34 -2.82 2.56 -3.14
N LEU A 35 -1.96 1.65 -3.60
CA LEU A 35 -0.99 0.95 -2.75
C LEU A 35 0.21 1.87 -2.55
N ASP A 36 0.17 2.67 -1.49
CA ASP A 36 1.37 3.37 -1.01
C ASP A 36 2.32 2.34 -0.41
N LEU A 37 3.28 1.89 -1.23
CA LEU A 37 4.32 0.97 -0.81
C LEU A 37 5.32 1.72 0.08
N ILE A 38 5.68 1.12 1.21
CA ILE A 38 6.74 1.63 2.08
C ILE A 38 8.06 1.40 1.34
N GLU A 39 8.79 2.48 1.02
CA GLU A 39 10.07 2.39 0.31
C GLU A 39 11.27 2.21 1.23
N ASP A 40 11.30 2.93 2.35
CA ASP A 40 12.39 2.93 3.32
C ASP A 40 11.82 2.79 4.73
N LYS A 41 12.48 1.98 5.55
CA LYS A 41 12.12 1.76 6.96
C LYS A 41 13.38 1.56 7.78
N VAL A 42 13.54 2.29 8.88
CA VAL A 42 14.66 2.13 9.81
C VAL A 42 14.13 1.64 11.15
N GLU A 43 14.69 0.56 11.67
CA GLU A 43 14.33 0.00 12.97
C GLU A 43 15.55 -0.16 13.88
N PHE A 44 15.33 0.08 15.16
CA PHE A 44 16.33 -0.02 16.21
C PHE A 44 16.03 -1.25 17.07
N PHE A 45 17.05 -2.08 17.28
CA PHE A 45 16.96 -3.27 18.09
C PHE A 45 17.97 -3.19 19.23
N GLU A 46 17.57 -3.69 20.38
CA GLU A 46 18.43 -3.78 21.55
C GLU A 46 18.19 -5.08 22.31
N ALA A 47 19.26 -5.62 22.89
CA ALA A 47 19.21 -6.76 23.78
C ALA A 47 20.43 -6.81 24.71
N ASP A 48 20.28 -7.53 25.82
CA ASP A 48 21.36 -7.82 26.76
C ASP A 48 22.32 -8.92 26.25
N ASP A 49 21.91 -9.67 25.24
CA ASP A 49 22.66 -10.77 24.65
C ASP A 49 22.56 -10.76 23.12
N LEU A 50 23.65 -11.15 22.46
CA LEU A 50 23.76 -11.11 21.01
C LEU A 50 22.79 -12.08 20.32
N GLN A 51 22.56 -13.28 20.87
CA GLN A 51 21.62 -14.25 20.27
C GLN A 51 20.19 -13.72 20.32
N THR A 52 19.85 -13.03 21.40
CA THR A 52 18.53 -12.40 21.54
C THR A 52 18.36 -11.26 20.53
N LEU A 53 19.41 -10.45 20.31
CA LEU A 53 19.40 -9.39 19.30
C LEU A 53 19.21 -9.97 17.90
N GLU A 54 19.99 -10.99 17.54
CA GLU A 54 19.90 -11.66 16.23
C GLU A 54 18.52 -12.26 15.99
N LYS A 55 17.94 -12.92 17.00
CA LYS A 55 16.59 -13.50 16.89
C LYS A 55 15.54 -12.42 16.60
N LYS A 56 15.56 -11.31 17.33
CA LYS A 56 14.64 -10.17 17.10
C LYS A 56 14.75 -9.60 15.69
N ILE A 57 15.99 -9.41 15.22
CA ILE A 57 16.25 -8.90 13.87
C ILE A 57 15.72 -9.88 12.82
N ASN A 58 15.98 -11.18 12.96
CA ASN A 58 15.52 -12.21 12.03
C ASN A 58 13.99 -12.32 11.96
N GLU A 59 13.30 -12.28 13.10
CA GLU A 59 11.83 -12.27 13.15
C GLU A 59 11.27 -11.06 12.39
N GLN A 60 11.88 -9.88 12.55
CA GLN A 60 11.45 -8.67 11.86
C GLN A 60 11.78 -8.69 10.36
N ILE A 61 12.89 -9.32 9.96
CA ILE A 61 13.22 -9.56 8.54
C ILE A 61 12.11 -10.41 7.89
N GLU A 62 11.65 -11.48 8.53
CA GLU A 62 10.56 -12.31 8.00
C GLU A 62 9.25 -11.54 7.86
N HIS A 63 8.90 -10.70 8.84
CA HIS A 63 7.72 -9.83 8.73
C HIS A 63 7.86 -8.81 7.60
N ASN A 64 9.03 -8.19 7.45
CA ASN A 64 9.27 -7.17 6.43
C ASN A 64 9.31 -7.74 5.00
N LYS A 65 9.58 -9.05 4.81
CA LYS A 65 9.42 -9.72 3.50
C LYS A 65 8.00 -9.65 2.97
N ALA A 66 6.99 -9.76 3.85
CA ALA A 66 5.58 -9.63 3.46
C ALA A 66 5.25 -8.22 2.96
N LEU A 67 6.05 -7.21 3.35
CA LEU A 67 5.96 -5.82 2.90
C LEU A 67 6.84 -5.53 1.66
N LEU A 68 7.42 -6.56 1.02
CA LEU A 68 8.37 -6.42 -0.10
C LEU A 68 9.64 -5.61 0.24
N LEU A 69 9.95 -5.48 1.54
CA LEU A 69 11.16 -4.83 2.03
C LEU A 69 12.30 -5.86 2.17
N SER A 70 13.52 -5.37 1.98
CA SER A 70 14.78 -6.14 2.11
C SER A 70 15.77 -5.37 2.97
N VAL A 71 16.72 -6.08 3.60
CA VAL A 71 17.76 -5.43 4.39
C VAL A 71 18.72 -4.69 3.45
N HIS A 72 18.80 -3.38 3.59
CA HIS A 72 19.72 -2.52 2.87
C HIS A 72 21.03 -2.33 3.63
N HIS A 73 20.95 -2.11 4.94
CA HIS A 73 22.13 -1.92 5.79
C HIS A 73 21.85 -2.31 7.25
N VAL A 74 22.87 -2.84 7.95
CA VAL A 74 22.82 -3.11 9.38
C VAL A 74 24.03 -2.51 10.06
N SER A 75 23.82 -1.65 11.05
CA SER A 75 24.87 -1.10 11.92
C SER A 75 24.77 -1.72 13.30
N HIS A 76 25.90 -2.09 13.91
CA HIS A 76 25.96 -2.65 15.26
C HIS A 76 26.74 -1.73 16.18
N GLN A 77 26.25 -1.57 17.41
CA GLN A 77 26.94 -0.85 18.47
C GLN A 77 26.83 -1.65 19.77
N MET A 78 27.97 -1.81 20.45
CA MET A 78 28.06 -2.46 21.75
C MET A 78 28.51 -1.43 22.78
N HIS A 79 27.77 -1.33 23.89
CA HIS A 79 28.12 -0.50 25.02
C HIS A 79 28.33 -1.36 26.26
N VAL A 80 29.40 -1.11 27.00
CA VAL A 80 29.67 -1.77 28.28
C VAL A 80 29.31 -0.77 29.37
N MET A 81 28.32 -1.12 30.20
CA MET A 81 27.93 -0.29 31.33
C MET A 81 28.94 -0.39 32.48
N GLU A 82 28.91 0.57 33.41
CA GLU A 82 29.82 0.62 34.58
C GLU A 82 29.75 -0.63 35.46
N ASN A 83 28.61 -1.33 35.45
CA ASN A 83 28.41 -2.60 36.15
C ASN A 83 29.00 -3.83 35.41
N GLY A 84 29.71 -3.63 34.29
CA GLY A 84 30.27 -4.68 33.45
C GLY A 84 29.26 -5.37 32.53
N LYS A 85 27.98 -4.98 32.56
CA LYS A 85 26.94 -5.54 31.69
C LYS A 85 27.11 -5.02 30.27
N ARG A 86 27.03 -5.93 29.30
CA ARG A 86 27.11 -5.60 27.87
C ARG A 86 25.70 -5.35 27.34
N PHE A 87 25.55 -4.27 26.59
CA PHE A 87 24.35 -3.95 25.86
C PHE A 87 24.68 -3.95 24.37
N TYR A 88 23.88 -4.71 23.62
CA TYR A 88 23.99 -4.80 22.17
C TYR A 88 22.84 -4.03 21.55
N SER A 89 23.18 -3.19 20.58
CA SER A 89 22.23 -2.39 19.81
C SER A 89 22.53 -2.53 18.33
N ALA A 90 21.49 -2.53 17.52
CA ALA A 90 21.62 -2.55 16.08
C ALA A 90 20.58 -1.65 15.41
N VAL A 91 21.00 -1.01 14.32
CA VAL A 91 20.13 -0.23 13.43
C VAL A 91 20.00 -0.98 12.12
N VAL A 92 18.80 -1.38 11.76
CA VAL A 92 18.51 -2.07 10.50
C VAL A 92 17.75 -1.12 9.58
N HIS A 93 18.36 -0.80 8.44
CA HIS A 93 17.72 -0.08 7.36
C HIS A 93 17.16 -1.10 6.37
N PHE A 94 15.85 -1.13 6.27
CA PHE A 94 15.08 -1.88 5.28
C PHE A 94 14.71 -0.98 4.11
N LYS A 95 14.74 -1.55 2.91
CA LYS A 95 14.41 -0.86 1.66
C LYS A 95 13.60 -1.76 0.73
N ALA A 96 12.65 -1.18 0.02
CA ALA A 96 11.87 -1.88 -1.00
C ALA A 96 12.81 -2.51 -2.03
N LYS A 97 12.52 -3.76 -2.39
CA LYS A 97 13.20 -4.42 -3.50
C LYS A 97 12.82 -3.70 -4.79
N LYS A 98 13.80 -3.05 -5.42
CA LYS A 98 13.69 -2.54 -6.78
C LYS A 98 13.93 -3.64 -7.80
#